data_AF-A0A351ML98-F1
#
_entry.id   AF-A0A351ML98-F1
#
_cell.length_a   1.000
_cell.length_b   1.000
_cell.length_c   1.000
_cell.angle_alpha   90.00
_cell.angle_beta   90.00
_cell.angle_gamma   90.00
#
_symmetry.space_group_name_H-M   'P 1'
#
loop_
_entity.id
_entity.type
_entity.pdbx_description
1 polymer ?
#
loop_
_entity_poly.entity_id
_entity_poly.type
_entity_poly.pdbx_seq_one_letter_code
_entity_poly.pdbx_strand_id
1 'polypeptide(L)' 'MFERVAILGVGLIGGSFGLALRARGLAGEVVAYSRTPATRAEAVARGAA' A
#
# COMPACT_ATOMS: atom_id res chain seq x y z
N MET A 1 -16.72 0.67 -1.43
CA MET A 1 -15.61 0.52 -0.46
C MET A 1 -14.77 1.80 -0.48
N PHE A 2 -13.80 1.98 0.42
CA PHE A 2 -13.15 3.26 0.72
C PHE A 2 -12.62 4.00 -0.52
N GLU A 3 -12.84 5.31 -0.59
CA GLU A 3 -12.28 6.16 -1.65
C GLU A 3 -10.75 6.19 -1.58
N ARG A 4 -10.21 6.34 -0.37
CA ARG A 4 -8.77 6.39 -0.10
C ARG A 4 -8.41 5.61 1.16
N VAL A 5 -7.32 4.86 1.12
CA VAL A 5 -6.76 4.15 2.28
C VAL A 5 -5.32 4.58 2.50
N ALA A 6 -4.99 4.96 3.74
CA ALA A 6 -3.63 5.26 4.16
C ALA A 6 -3.01 4.06 4.90
N ILE A 7 -1.81 3.65 4.51
CA ILE A 7 -1.05 2.56 5.16
C ILE A 7 0.22 3.15 5.79
N LEU A 8 0.28 3.15 7.12
CA LEU A 8 1.45 3.62 7.88
C LEU A 8 2.30 2.41 8.27
N GLY A 9 3.32 2.12 7.45
CA GLY A 9 4.18 0.94 7.56
C GLY A 9 3.88 -0.08 6.45
N VAL A 10 4.54 0.04 5.31
CA VAL A 10 4.36 -0.80 4.12
C VAL A 10 5.47 -1.87 4.01
N GLY A 11 5.78 -2.49 5.15
CA GLY A 11 6.57 -3.73 5.20
C GLY A 11 5.73 -4.93 4.76
N LEU A 12 6.00 -6.11 5.34
CA LEU A 12 5.30 -7.35 4.97
C LEU A 12 3.77 -7.27 5.12
N ILE A 13 3.28 -6.78 6.27
CA ILE A 13 1.84 -6.73 6.56
C ILE A 13 1.16 -5.61 5.76
N GLY A 14 1.62 -4.37 5.90
CA GLY A 14 1.00 -3.25 5.16
C GLY A 14 1.11 -3.40 3.65
N GLY A 15 2.20 -3.97 3.15
CA GLY A 15 2.37 -4.29 1.73
C GLY A 15 1.37 -5.32 1.23
N SER A 16 1.24 -6.45 1.91
CA SER A 16 0.27 -7.50 1.52
C SER A 16 -1.18 -7.00 1.61
N PHE A 17 -1.49 -6.16 2.59
CA PHE A 17 -2.79 -5.51 2.71
C PHE A 17 -3.08 -4.56 1.54
N GLY A 18 -2.13 -3.69 1.17
CA GLY A 18 -2.25 -2.78 0.02
C GLY A 18 -2.47 -3.53 -1.30
N LEU A 19 -1.74 -4.63 -1.50
CA LEU A 19 -1.93 -5.51 -2.66
C LEU A 19 -3.33 -6.14 -2.69
N ALA A 20 -3.81 -6.64 -1.55
CA ALA A 20 -5.15 -7.22 -1.45
C ALA A 20 -6.26 -6.19 -1.71
N LEU A 21 -6.08 -4.95 -1.24
CA LEU A 21 -7.02 -3.85 -1.51
C LEU A 21 -7.13 -3.56 -3.01
N ARG A 22 -6.00 -3.43 -3.69
CA ARG A 22 -5.96 -3.20 -5.14
C ARG A 22 -6.53 -4.39 -5.93
N ALA A 23 -6.09 -5.61 -5.63
CA ALA A 23 -6.53 -6.81 -6.34
C ALA A 23 -8.04 -7.04 -6.25
N ARG A 24 -8.68 -6.60 -5.15
CA ARG A 24 -10.11 -6.79 -4.91
C ARG A 24 -10.95 -5.55 -5.24
N GLY A 25 -10.36 -4.49 -5.80
CA GLY A 25 -11.08 -3.25 -6.14
C GLY A 25 -11.68 -2.54 -4.91
N LEU A 26 -11.01 -2.67 -3.78
CA LEU A 26 -11.52 -2.30 -2.46
C LEU A 26 -11.12 -0.89 -2.03
N ALA A 27 -10.16 -0.27 -2.72
CA ALA A 27 -9.78 1.13 -2.51
C ALA A 27 -9.64 1.83 -3.87
N GLY A 28 -10.13 3.07 -3.96
CA GLY A 28 -9.89 3.93 -5.14
C GLY A 28 -8.43 4.37 -5.23
N GLU A 29 -7.84 4.74 -4.08
CA GLU A 29 -6.45 5.11 -3.96
C GLU A 29 -5.82 4.49 -2.69
N VAL A 30 -4.59 3.99 -2.80
CA VAL A 30 -3.80 3.51 -1.67
C VAL A 30 -2.58 4.41 -1.51
N VAL A 31 -2.46 5.08 -0.37
CA VAL A 31 -1.33 5.94 -0.03
C VAL A 31 -0.52 5.27 1.06
N ALA A 32 0.75 4.97 0.80
CA ALA A 32 1.61 4.31 1.78
C ALA A 32 2.73 5.22 2.30
N TYR A 33 3.02 5.10 3.58
CA TYR A 33 4.17 5.73 4.22
C TYR A 33 5.05 4.68 4.90
N SER A 34 6.36 4.89 4.88
CA SER A 34 7.35 4.17 5.67
C SER A 34 8.58 5.02 5.87
N ARG A 35 9.30 4.79 6.97
CA ARG A 35 10.46 5.59 7.38
C ARG A 35 11.54 5.63 6.30
N THR A 36 11.90 4.47 5.77
CA THR A 36 12.99 4.30 4.82
C THR A 36 12.52 4.49 3.37
N PRO A 37 13.26 5.23 2.54
CA PRO A 37 12.94 5.39 1.11
C PRO A 37 12.89 4.06 0.36
N ALA A 38 13.78 3.12 0.67
CA ALA A 38 13.83 1.81 0.03
C ALA A 38 12.51 1.03 0.17
N THR A 39 11.92 1.01 1.37
CA THR A 39 10.64 0.34 1.63
C THR A 39 9.49 1.00 0.88
N ARG A 40 9.49 2.34 0.75
CA ARG A 40 8.48 3.04 -0.06
C ARG A 40 8.63 2.71 -1.55
N ALA A 41 9.85 2.70 -2.07
CA ALA A 41 10.12 2.36 -3.46
C ALA A 41 9.71 0.91 -3.78
N GLU A 42 10.00 -0.03 -2.89
CA GLU A 42 9.60 -1.43 -3.01
C GLU A 42 8.07 -1.60 -3.01
N ALA A 43 7.36 -0.85 -2.17
CA ALA A 43 5.90 -0.85 -2.14
C ALA A 43 5.29 -0.39 -3.46
N VAL A 44 5.79 0.71 -4.04
CA VAL A 44 5.35 1.21 -5.35
C VAL A 44 5.68 0.21 -6.45
N ALA A 45 6.91 -0.34 -6.45
CA ALA A 45 7.34 -1.31 -7.46
C ALA A 45 6.48 -2.59 -7.46
N ARG A 46 5.97 -3.01 -6.30
CA ARG A 46 5.03 -4.14 -6.18
C ARG A 46 3.56 -3.77 -6.43
N GLY A 47 3.22 -2.49 -6.49
CA GLY A 47 1.84 -2.02 -6.59
C GLY A 47 1.07 -2.10 -5.27
N ALA A 48 1.76 -2.06 -4.14
CA ALA A 48 1.13 -1.97 -2.82
C ALA A 48 0.70 -0.54 -2.43
N ALA A 49 1.11 0.46 -3.23
CA ALA A 49 0.71 1.86 -3.17
C ALA A 49 0.58 2.37 -4.62
#